data_AF-K2N015-F1
#
_entry.id   AF-K2N015-F1
#
_cell.length_a   1.000
_cell.length_b   1.000
_cell.length_c   1.000
_cell.angle_alpha   90.00
_cell.angle_beta   90.00
_cell.angle_gamma   90.00
#
_symmetry.space_group_name_H-M   'P 1'
#
loop_
_entity.id
_entity.type
_entity.pdbx_description
1 polymer ?
#
loop_
_entity_poly.entity_id
_entity_poly.type
_entity_poly.pdbx_seq_one_letter_code
_entity_poly.pdbx_strand_id
1 'polypeptide(L)'
;MNAYSRTAVELAAAIGFDPENIVVVRRRLADAIDLYDNEDGLSRDIAVEAIIGKRPAFWTTAKYHSAIACELVNDANRTSLEEAMENIPAHRRADMARYLDTLVPLNRLAANELSEAYETVAGTFRDCSELESRRIRRAA
;
A
#
# COMPACT_ATOMS: atom_id res chain seq x y z
N MET A 1 -8.06 18.73 14.92
CA MET A 1 -6.69 18.51 14.39
C MET A 1 -5.91 17.79 15.48
N ASN A 2 -5.69 16.47 15.37
CA ASN A 2 -5.10 15.67 16.46
C ASN A 2 -3.54 15.79 16.45
N ALA A 3 -2.89 15.57 17.59
CA ALA A 3 -1.44 15.72 17.77
C ALA A 3 -0.57 14.85 16.83
N TYR A 4 -1.08 13.72 16.35
CA TYR A 4 -0.43 12.82 15.38
C TYR A 4 -0.44 13.37 13.95
N SER A 5 -1.30 14.36 13.66
CA SER A 5 -1.21 15.13 12.42
C SER A 5 0.10 15.91 12.32
N ARG A 6 0.65 16.31 13.47
CA ARG A 6 1.80 17.21 13.58
C ARG A 6 3.11 16.49 13.32
N THR A 7 3.31 15.34 13.94
CA THR A 7 4.56 14.57 13.87
C THR A 7 4.91 14.10 12.46
N ALA A 8 3.95 13.59 11.68
CA ALA A 8 4.21 13.16 10.31
C ALA A 8 4.55 14.34 9.36
N VAL A 9 3.92 15.49 9.57
CA VAL A 9 4.19 16.72 8.80
C VAL A 9 5.55 17.32 9.17
N GLU A 10 5.90 17.30 10.46
CA GLU A 10 7.19 17.75 10.98
C GLU A 10 8.34 16.86 10.48
N LEU A 11 8.17 15.52 10.48
CA LEU A 11 9.18 14.59 9.98
C LEU A 11 9.45 14.78 8.48
N ALA A 12 8.40 14.96 7.70
CA ALA A 12 8.49 15.14 6.27
C ALA A 12 9.08 16.52 5.88
N ALA A 13 8.73 17.58 6.63
CA ALA A 13 9.38 18.88 6.47
C ALA A 13 10.89 18.81 6.79
N ALA A 14 11.28 18.02 7.80
CA ALA A 14 12.69 17.85 8.20
C ALA A 14 13.56 17.14 7.13
N ILE A 15 12.96 16.32 6.26
CA ILE A 15 13.68 15.65 5.16
C ILE A 15 13.53 16.35 3.80
N GLY A 16 13.03 17.59 3.77
CA GLY A 16 12.85 18.37 2.55
C GLY A 16 11.72 17.87 1.65
N PHE A 17 10.74 17.15 2.22
CA PHE A 17 9.55 16.70 1.51
C PHE A 17 8.50 17.81 1.51
N ASP A 18 7.93 18.09 0.34
CA ASP A 18 6.91 19.12 0.16
C ASP A 18 5.65 18.81 0.98
N PRO A 19 5.27 19.67 1.95
CA PRO A 19 4.08 19.48 2.78
C PRO A 19 2.79 19.33 1.98
N GLU A 20 2.67 19.95 0.80
CA GLU A 20 1.50 19.81 -0.07
C GLU A 20 1.33 18.38 -0.59
N ASN A 21 2.44 17.70 -0.88
CA ASN A 21 2.41 16.30 -1.30
C ASN A 21 1.97 15.36 -0.16
N ILE A 22 2.27 15.67 1.09
CA ILE A 22 1.81 14.89 2.25
C ILE A 22 0.29 14.98 2.37
N VAL A 23 -0.28 16.17 2.22
CA VAL A 23 -1.73 16.38 2.32
C VAL A 23 -2.45 15.60 1.23
N VAL A 24 -1.95 15.64 -0.01
CA VAL A 24 -2.51 14.87 -1.13
C VAL A 24 -2.43 13.37 -0.85
N VAL A 25 -1.32 12.87 -0.32
CA VAL A 25 -1.17 11.43 -0.07
C VAL A 25 -1.94 10.96 1.16
N ARG A 26 -1.98 11.73 2.25
CA ARG A 26 -2.86 11.42 3.40
C ARG A 26 -4.32 11.42 2.98
N ARG A 27 -4.71 12.30 2.07
CA ARG A 27 -6.06 12.29 1.48
C ARG A 27 -6.31 11.02 0.67
N ARG A 28 -5.37 10.60 -0.19
CA ARG A 28 -5.48 9.33 -0.94
C ARG A 28 -5.57 8.11 -0.03
N LEU A 29 -4.82 8.10 1.07
CA LEU A 29 -4.88 7.05 2.08
C LEU A 29 -6.22 7.06 2.82
N ALA A 30 -6.72 8.25 3.20
CA ALA A 30 -8.04 8.39 3.81
C ALA A 30 -9.16 7.93 2.86
N ASP A 31 -9.11 8.34 1.58
CA ASP A 31 -10.07 7.91 0.56
C ASP A 31 -10.08 6.37 0.40
N ALA A 32 -8.90 5.73 0.45
CA ALA A 32 -8.78 4.27 0.37
C ALA A 32 -9.30 3.57 1.64
N ILE A 33 -9.00 4.10 2.83
CA ILE A 33 -9.50 3.57 4.11
C ILE A 33 -11.03 3.66 4.16
N ASP A 34 -11.60 4.81 3.80
CA ASP A 34 -13.04 5.04 3.79
C ASP A 34 -13.74 4.12 2.77
N LEU A 35 -13.09 3.82 1.65
CA LEU A 35 -13.61 2.95 0.61
C LEU A 35 -13.66 1.47 1.02
N TYR A 36 -12.65 0.99 1.75
CA TYR A 36 -12.52 -0.44 2.09
C TYR A 36 -12.93 -0.78 3.53
N ASP A 37 -13.26 0.22 4.36
CA ASP A 37 -13.77 0.07 5.72
C ASP A 37 -12.89 -0.89 6.55
N ASN A 38 -11.59 -0.64 6.52
CA ASN A 38 -10.59 -1.37 7.28
C ASN A 38 -9.69 -0.39 8.05
N GLU A 39 -9.99 -0.18 9.32
CA GLU A 39 -9.21 0.73 10.15
C GLU A 39 -8.07 -0.01 10.87
N ASP A 40 -6.92 -0.15 10.21
CA ASP A 40 -5.68 -0.64 10.83
C ASP A 40 -4.71 0.52 11.03
N GLY A 41 -4.60 0.98 12.29
CA GLY A 41 -3.71 2.09 12.65
C GLY A 41 -2.23 1.80 12.41
N LEU A 42 -1.78 0.56 12.61
CA LEU A 42 -0.37 0.20 12.41
C LEU A 42 -0.02 0.20 10.91
N SER A 43 -0.86 -0.45 10.10
CA SER A 43 -0.67 -0.47 8.64
C SER A 43 -0.72 0.95 8.06
N ARG A 44 -1.56 1.83 8.63
CA ARG A 44 -1.67 3.24 8.22
C ARG A 44 -0.36 3.99 8.43
N ASP A 45 0.24 3.87 9.60
CA ASP A 45 1.47 4.58 9.92
C ASP A 45 2.64 4.11 9.05
N ILE A 46 2.78 2.79 8.84
CA ILE A 46 3.83 2.21 7.99
C ILE A 46 3.68 2.67 6.53
N ALA A 47 2.46 2.72 6.00
CA ALA A 47 2.21 3.23 4.65
C ALA A 47 2.60 4.71 4.51
N VAL A 48 2.28 5.54 5.51
CA VAL A 48 2.68 6.96 5.54
C VAL A 48 4.19 7.11 5.60
N GLU A 49 4.89 6.32 6.41
CA GLU A 49 6.35 6.31 6.45
C GLU A 49 6.96 5.95 5.09
N ALA A 50 6.42 4.95 4.39
CA ALA A 50 6.88 4.58 3.06
C ALA A 50 6.73 5.73 2.04
N ILE A 51 5.60 6.43 2.08
CA ILE A 51 5.33 7.62 1.24
C ILE A 51 6.33 8.73 1.51
N ILE A 52 6.54 9.07 2.79
CA ILE A 52 7.48 10.11 3.23
C ILE A 52 8.90 9.74 2.78
N GLY A 53 9.26 8.46 2.89
CA GLY A 53 10.53 7.91 2.41
C GLY A 53 10.66 7.81 0.88
N LYS A 54 9.66 8.27 0.10
CA LYS A 54 9.61 8.16 -1.37
C LYS A 54 9.74 6.71 -1.87
N ARG A 55 9.17 5.76 -1.13
CA ARG A 55 9.14 4.34 -1.45
C ARG A 55 7.77 3.91 -1.98
N PRO A 56 7.67 2.71 -2.59
CA PRO A 56 6.38 2.05 -2.83
C PRO A 56 5.54 2.05 -1.55
N ALA A 57 4.28 2.42 -1.69
CA ALA A 57 3.33 2.40 -0.59
C ALA A 57 2.01 1.77 -1.00
N PHE A 58 1.56 0.84 -0.19
CA PHE A 58 0.42 -0.01 -0.38
C PHE A 58 -0.58 0.15 0.76
N TRP A 59 -1.84 0.05 0.41
CA TRP A 59 -2.93 -0.29 1.32
C TRP A 59 -3.44 -1.69 0.97
N THR A 60 -4.40 -2.20 1.75
CA THR A 60 -5.03 -3.49 1.46
C THR A 60 -6.55 -3.36 1.51
N THR A 61 -7.25 -4.18 0.73
CA THR A 61 -8.71 -4.39 0.86
C THR A 61 -9.01 -5.53 1.83
N ALA A 62 -8.00 -6.28 2.26
CA ALA A 62 -8.15 -7.37 3.19
C ALA A 62 -8.59 -6.85 4.57
N LYS A 63 -9.54 -7.57 5.17
CA LYS A 63 -9.92 -7.41 6.58
C LYS A 63 -9.17 -8.46 7.42
N TYR A 64 -9.27 -8.31 8.74
CA TYR A 64 -8.55 -9.08 9.77
C TYR A 64 -8.58 -10.62 9.65
N HIS A 65 -9.46 -11.19 8.82
CA HIS A 65 -9.52 -12.64 8.56
C HIS A 65 -8.42 -13.15 7.61
N SER A 66 -7.67 -12.26 6.95
CA SER A 66 -6.56 -12.64 6.07
C SER A 66 -5.22 -12.15 6.60
N ALA A 67 -4.71 -12.82 7.64
CA ALA A 67 -3.45 -12.47 8.31
C ALA A 67 -2.28 -12.32 7.32
N ILE A 68 -2.17 -13.22 6.35
CA ILE A 68 -1.11 -13.19 5.33
C ILE A 68 -1.20 -11.95 4.43
N ALA A 69 -2.41 -11.50 4.06
CA ALA A 69 -2.56 -10.29 3.26
C ALA A 69 -2.21 -9.02 4.07
N CYS A 70 -2.56 -9.01 5.37
CA CYS A 70 -2.19 -7.96 6.30
C CYS A 70 -0.67 -7.93 6.57
N GLU A 71 -0.02 -9.09 6.64
CA GLU A 71 1.44 -9.18 6.78
C GLU A 71 2.12 -8.71 5.48
N LEU A 72 1.65 -9.16 4.32
CA LEU A 72 2.19 -8.76 3.02
C LEU A 72 2.20 -7.25 2.82
N VAL A 73 1.10 -6.55 3.12
CA VAL A 73 1.04 -5.09 2.95
C VAL A 73 2.01 -4.38 3.90
N ASN A 74 2.18 -4.89 5.12
CA ASN A 74 3.07 -4.30 6.11
C ASN A 74 4.53 -4.50 5.75
N ASP A 75 4.90 -5.70 5.32
CA ASP A 75 6.25 -6.01 4.87
C ASP A 75 6.59 -5.24 3.59
N ALA A 76 5.69 -5.20 2.61
CA ALA A 76 5.90 -4.45 1.36
C ALA A 76 6.12 -2.95 1.59
N ASN A 77 5.45 -2.35 2.58
CA ASN A 77 5.67 -0.95 2.95
C ASN A 77 6.99 -0.73 3.72
N ARG A 78 7.53 -1.77 4.38
CA ARG A 78 8.80 -1.71 5.11
C ARG A 78 10.00 -1.94 4.20
N THR A 79 9.85 -2.78 3.18
CA THR A 79 10.93 -3.17 2.26
C THR A 79 10.54 -2.91 0.79
N SER A 80 10.30 -3.98 0.02
CA SER A 80 9.80 -4.01 -1.35
C SER A 80 8.74 -5.11 -1.46
N LEU A 81 7.87 -5.04 -2.48
CA LEU A 81 6.87 -6.08 -2.70
C LEU A 81 7.53 -7.44 -3.00
N GLU A 82 8.66 -7.46 -3.71
CA GLU A 82 9.41 -8.68 -4.02
C GLU A 82 9.89 -9.39 -2.75
N GLU A 83 10.59 -8.67 -1.86
CA GLU A 83 11.08 -9.25 -0.59
C GLU A 83 9.91 -9.70 0.31
N ALA A 84 8.83 -8.92 0.36
CA ALA A 84 7.65 -9.29 1.13
C ALA A 84 6.98 -10.59 0.63
N MET A 85 7.02 -10.84 -0.68
CA MET A 85 6.51 -12.07 -1.28
C MET A 85 7.38 -13.29 -0.96
N GLU A 86 8.68 -13.12 -0.75
CA GLU A 86 9.58 -14.21 -0.36
C GLU A 86 9.24 -14.75 1.04
N ASN A 87 8.81 -13.87 1.94
CA ASN A 87 8.38 -14.21 3.32
C ASN A 87 7.10 -15.06 3.35
N ILE A 88 6.34 -15.12 2.24
CA ILE A 88 5.12 -15.93 2.18
C ILE A 88 5.49 -17.43 2.23
N PRO A 89 4.93 -18.20 3.18
CA PRO A 89 5.23 -19.62 3.32
C PRO A 89 5.00 -20.40 2.03
N ALA A 90 5.89 -21.33 1.70
CA ALA A 90 5.86 -22.07 0.43
C ALA A 90 4.50 -22.70 0.11
N HIS A 91 3.82 -23.27 1.12
CA HIS A 91 2.50 -23.89 0.98
C HIS A 91 1.35 -22.90 0.69
N ARG A 92 1.60 -21.59 0.79
CA ARG A 92 0.64 -20.49 0.51
C ARG A 92 0.94 -19.76 -0.79
N ARG A 93 2.09 -20.01 -1.43
CA ARG A 93 2.50 -19.33 -2.68
C ARG A 93 1.56 -19.59 -3.86
N ALA A 94 0.83 -20.71 -3.86
CA ALA A 94 -0.20 -20.99 -4.86
C ALA A 94 -1.36 -19.97 -4.84
N ASP A 95 -1.59 -19.29 -3.70
CA ASP A 95 -2.60 -18.24 -3.55
C ASP A 95 -2.03 -16.84 -3.79
N MET A 96 -0.79 -16.68 -4.27
CA MET A 96 -0.13 -15.37 -4.35
C MET A 96 -0.94 -14.32 -5.12
N ALA A 97 -1.51 -14.71 -6.27
CA ALA A 97 -2.35 -13.82 -7.06
C ALA A 97 -3.52 -13.24 -6.24
N ARG A 98 -4.11 -14.04 -5.34
CA ARG A 98 -5.20 -13.59 -4.45
C ARG A 98 -4.70 -12.58 -3.42
N TYR A 99 -3.49 -12.72 -2.90
CA TYR A 99 -2.91 -11.72 -2.00
C TYR A 99 -2.60 -10.42 -2.73
N LEU A 100 -2.03 -10.50 -3.94
CA LEU A 100 -1.79 -9.32 -4.79
C LEU A 100 -3.08 -8.60 -5.17
N ASP A 101 -4.19 -9.33 -5.37
CA ASP A 101 -5.50 -8.73 -5.65
C ASP A 101 -6.02 -7.87 -4.50
N THR A 102 -5.57 -8.13 -3.27
CA THR A 102 -5.94 -7.30 -2.11
C THR A 102 -5.13 -6.02 -1.99
N LEU A 103 -3.99 -5.89 -2.68
CA LEU A 103 -3.15 -4.71 -2.58
C LEU A 103 -3.73 -3.53 -3.36
N VAL A 104 -3.68 -2.37 -2.73
CA VAL A 104 -4.12 -1.08 -3.30
C VAL A 104 -2.92 -0.15 -3.35
N PRO A 105 -2.38 0.19 -4.53
CA PRO A 105 -1.23 1.07 -4.63
C PRO A 105 -1.63 2.52 -4.31
N LEU A 106 -0.89 3.17 -3.39
CA LEU A 106 -1.14 4.55 -2.96
C LEU A 106 -0.33 5.57 -3.78
N ASN A 107 0.74 5.13 -4.42
CA ASN A 107 1.58 5.94 -5.30
C ASN A 107 2.00 5.17 -6.57
N ARG A 108 2.63 5.88 -7.50
CA ARG A 108 3.04 5.31 -8.79
C ARG A 108 4.12 4.23 -8.67
N LEU A 109 5.02 4.36 -7.69
CA LEU A 109 6.05 3.36 -7.43
C LEU A 109 5.43 2.02 -7.04
N ALA A 110 4.45 2.03 -6.14
CA ALA A 110 3.68 0.84 -5.77
C ALA A 110 2.88 0.26 -6.94
N ALA A 111 2.31 1.09 -7.80
CA ALA A 111 1.59 0.59 -8.98
C ALA A 111 2.52 -0.15 -9.95
N ASN A 112 3.74 0.35 -10.14
CA ASN A 112 4.75 -0.30 -10.97
C ASN A 112 5.21 -1.63 -10.34
N GLU A 113 5.58 -1.63 -9.05
CA GLU A 113 5.99 -2.88 -8.37
C GLU A 113 4.89 -3.93 -8.40
N LEU A 114 3.63 -3.52 -8.21
CA LEU A 114 2.51 -4.45 -8.28
C LEU A 114 2.32 -5.02 -9.68
N SER A 115 2.51 -4.21 -10.73
CA SER A 115 2.49 -4.69 -12.12
C SER A 115 3.56 -5.75 -12.36
N GLU A 116 4.81 -5.47 -11.95
CA GLU A 116 5.93 -6.39 -12.07
C GLU A 116 5.66 -7.70 -11.30
N ALA A 117 5.12 -7.61 -10.07
CA ALA A 117 4.77 -8.78 -9.28
C ALA A 117 3.70 -9.68 -9.94
N TYR A 118 2.70 -9.08 -10.60
CA TYR A 118 1.70 -9.85 -11.37
C TYR A 118 2.33 -10.57 -12.56
N GLU A 119 3.26 -9.92 -13.27
CA GLU A 119 4.00 -10.55 -14.37
C GLU A 119 4.85 -11.72 -13.88
N THR A 120 5.61 -11.52 -12.79
CA THR A 120 6.53 -12.53 -12.25
C THR A 120 5.81 -13.75 -11.68
N VAL A 121 4.72 -13.56 -10.93
CA VAL A 121 4.11 -14.69 -10.19
C VAL A 121 2.83 -15.23 -10.82
N ALA A 122 2.00 -14.39 -11.42
CA ALA A 122 0.76 -14.84 -12.01
C ALA A 122 0.88 -15.07 -13.53
N GLY A 123 1.97 -14.62 -14.16
CA GLY A 123 2.11 -14.63 -15.62
C GLY A 123 1.03 -13.78 -16.31
N THR A 124 0.40 -12.87 -15.56
CA THR A 124 -0.69 -12.02 -16.03
C THR A 124 -0.22 -10.58 -16.09
N PHE A 125 -0.48 -9.92 -17.21
CA PHE A 125 -0.24 -8.49 -17.34
C PHE A 125 -1.38 -7.69 -16.69
N ARG A 126 -1.04 -6.72 -15.84
CA ARG A 126 -1.98 -5.75 -15.27
C ARG A 126 -1.45 -4.36 -15.55
N ASP A 127 -2.21 -3.54 -16.26
CA ASP A 127 -1.78 -2.18 -16.61
C ASP A 127 -1.66 -1.30 -15.37
N CYS A 128 -0.55 -0.55 -15.24
CA CYS A 128 -0.32 0.36 -14.11
C CYS A 128 -1.47 1.37 -13.91
N SER A 129 -2.13 1.81 -14.98
CA SER A 129 -3.28 2.73 -14.91
C SER A 129 -4.52 2.05 -14.32
N GLU A 130 -4.72 0.76 -14.58
CA GLU A 130 -5.76 -0.05 -13.92
C GLU A 130 -5.50 -0.15 -12.42
N LEU A 131 -4.26 -0.46 -12.06
CA LEU A 131 -3.83 -0.61 -10.66
C LEU A 131 -3.94 0.71 -9.90
N GLU A 132 -3.50 1.82 -10.48
CA GLU A 132 -3.67 3.15 -9.90
C GLU A 132 -5.14 3.52 -9.68
N SER A 133 -6.04 3.01 -10.51
CA SER A 133 -7.47 3.28 -10.40
C SER A 133 -8.12 2.59 -9.19
N ARG A 134 -7.49 1.56 -8.62
CA ARG A 134 -8.00 0.84 -7.42
C ARG A 134 -8.09 1.74 -6.19
N ARG A 135 -7.34 2.85 -6.14
CA ARG A 135 -7.40 3.84 -5.05
C ARG A 135 -8.64 4.73 -5.09
N ILE A 136 -9.31 4.82 -6.24
CA ILE A 136 -10.43 5.75 -6.49
C ILE A 136 -11.72 5.06 -6.98
N ARG A 137 -11.70 3.74 -7.16
CA ARG A 137 -12.90 2.98 -7.57
C ARG A 137 -13.92 3.04 -6.42
N ARG A 138 -14.88 3.98 -6.49
CA ARG A 138 -16.13 3.85 -5.71
C ARG A 138 -16.70 2.46 -6.01
N ALA A 139 -16.94 1.67 -4.96
CA ALA A 139 -17.80 0.52 -5.07
C ALA A 139 -19.12 1.00 -5.70
N ALA A 140 -19.41 0.49 -6.90
CA ALA A 140 -20.67 0.74 -7.58
C ALA A 140 -21.80 -0.01 -6.87
#